data_AF-A0A9Q3C4E8-F1
#
_entry.id   AF-A0A9Q3C4E8-F1
#
_cell.length_a   1.000
_cell.length_b   1.000
_cell.length_c   1.000
_cell.angle_alpha   90.00
_cell.angle_beta   90.00
_cell.angle_gamma   90.00
#
_symmetry.space_group_name_H-M   'P 1'
#
loop_
_entity.id
_entity.type
_entity.pdbx_description
1 polymer ?
#
loop_
_entity_poly.entity_id
_entity_poly.type
_entity_poly.pdbx_seq_one_letter_code
_entity_poly.pdbx_strand_id
1 'polypeptide(L)'
;MDLIYYIDVPSIPDYWITTRLNTAYKGHASIWYTEMREIHGRRNWPWWRSQIIQNYRNDTWVWQKTLSFGNNRYTVDKDPYDWCLRKSKRLIAIFPHITTEMRNHKFLNKLPGDAEHAVE
;
A
#
# COMPACT_ATOMS: atom_id res chain seq x y z
N MET A 1 -4.54 5.18 2.80
CA MET A 1 -3.14 4.78 2.51
C MET A 1 -3.04 3.39 1.89
N ASP A 2 -3.61 2.32 2.47
CA ASP A 2 -3.64 1.00 1.79
C ASP A 2 -4.32 1.08 0.39
N LEU A 3 -5.31 1.98 0.21
CA LEU A 3 -6.03 2.23 -1.05
C LEU A 3 -5.15 2.59 -2.26
N ILE A 4 -4.04 3.33 -2.09
CA ILE A 4 -3.23 3.82 -3.22
C ILE A 4 -2.64 2.67 -4.03
N TYR A 5 -2.28 1.57 -3.35
CA TYR A 5 -1.67 0.39 -3.96
C TYR A 5 -2.69 -0.69 -4.37
N TYR A 6 -3.96 -0.54 -3.97
CA TYR A 6 -5.06 -1.33 -4.55
C TYR A 6 -5.51 -0.78 -5.90
N ILE A 7 -5.26 0.50 -6.17
CA ILE A 7 -5.76 1.22 -7.34
C ILE A 7 -4.73 1.29 -8.48
N ASP A 8 -3.49 0.84 -8.25
CA ASP A 8 -2.43 0.74 -9.26
C ASP A 8 -2.65 -0.45 -10.22
N VAL A 9 -3.89 -0.59 -10.72
CA VAL A 9 -4.28 -1.57 -11.73
C VAL A 9 -4.30 -0.84 -13.07
N PRO A 10 -3.44 -1.21 -14.04
CA PRO A 10 -3.24 -0.44 -15.28
C PRO A 10 -4.49 -0.26 -16.14
N SER A 11 -5.58 -0.98 -15.88
CA SER A 11 -6.81 -0.93 -16.69
C SER A 11 -7.92 -0.05 -16.11
N ILE A 12 -7.73 0.63 -14.97
CA ILE A 12 -8.79 1.43 -14.35
C ILE A 12 -8.69 2.89 -14.83
N PRO A 13 -9.73 3.45 -15.46
CA PRO A 13 -9.71 4.86 -15.87
C PRO A 13 -9.62 5.82 -14.67
N ASP A 14 -8.83 6.89 -14.81
CA ASP A 14 -8.59 7.91 -13.78
C ASP A 14 -9.86 8.50 -13.16
N TYR A 15 -10.93 8.62 -13.94
CA TYR A 15 -12.22 9.11 -13.45
C TYR A 15 -12.81 8.22 -12.35
N TRP A 16 -12.72 6.89 -12.50
CA TRP A 16 -13.20 5.94 -11.50
C TRP A 16 -12.35 5.98 -10.24
N ILE A 17 -11.03 6.15 -10.40
CA ILE A 17 -10.09 6.27 -9.30
C ILE A 17 -10.41 7.51 -8.47
N THR A 18 -10.50 8.67 -9.13
CA THR A 18 -10.75 9.95 -8.47
C THR A 18 -12.14 10.01 -7.82
N THR A 19 -13.15 9.38 -8.42
CA THR A 19 -14.48 9.24 -7.81
C THR A 19 -14.45 8.35 -6.58
N ARG A 20 -13.70 7.24 -6.61
CA ARG A 20 -13.55 6.37 -5.45
C ARG A 20 -12.82 7.07 -4.29
N LEU A 21 -11.84 7.91 -4.58
CA LEU A 21 -11.12 8.69 -3.55
C LEU A 21 -12.07 9.57 -2.73
N ASN A 22 -13.07 10.20 -3.34
CA ASN A 22 -14.10 10.98 -2.63
C ASN A 22 -14.79 10.15 -1.54
N THR A 23 -15.16 8.92 -1.86
CA THR A 23 -15.86 8.02 -0.91
C THR A 23 -14.92 7.35 0.09
N ALA A 24 -13.64 7.22 -0.27
CA ALA A 24 -12.65 6.48 0.51
C ALA A 24 -12.01 7.34 1.61
N TYR A 25 -11.88 8.65 1.39
CA TYR A 25 -11.39 9.57 2.41
C TYR A 25 -12.49 9.93 3.41
N LYS A 26 -12.10 10.03 4.68
CA LYS A 26 -12.99 10.39 5.79
C LYS A 26 -12.31 11.43 6.67
N GLY A 27 -13.11 12.26 7.36
CA GLY A 27 -12.62 13.31 8.25
C GLY A 27 -11.66 14.27 7.54
N HIS A 28 -10.52 14.58 8.17
CA HIS A 28 -9.52 15.53 7.66
C HIS A 28 -9.00 15.18 6.25
N ALA A 29 -8.94 13.90 5.89
CA ALA A 29 -8.49 13.51 4.56
C ALA A 29 -9.51 13.82 3.45
N SER A 30 -10.80 13.86 3.79
CA SER A 30 -11.86 14.22 2.85
C SER A 30 -11.86 15.73 2.59
N ILE A 31 -11.64 16.53 3.63
CA ILE A 31 -11.49 17.98 3.54
C ILE A 31 -10.30 18.32 2.63
N TRP A 32 -9.12 17.77 2.93
CA TRP A 32 -7.91 17.96 2.12
C TRP A 32 -8.12 17.59 0.64
N TYR A 33 -8.78 16.45 0.36
CA TYR A 33 -9.04 16.03 -1.03
C TYR A 33 -9.95 17.02 -1.77
N THR A 34 -10.95 17.56 -1.08
CA THR A 34 -11.91 18.52 -1.64
C THR A 34 -11.21 19.84 -1.96
N GLU A 35 -10.45 20.39 -1.01
CA GLU A 35 -9.67 21.62 -1.20
C GLU A 35 -8.66 21.48 -2.35
N MET A 36 -7.92 20.37 -2.40
CA MET A 36 -6.98 20.10 -3.51
C MET A 36 -7.68 20.01 -4.87
N ARG A 37 -8.90 19.46 -4.92
CA ARG A 37 -9.73 19.38 -6.13
C ARG A 37 -10.21 20.76 -6.58
N GLU A 38 -10.56 21.63 -5.65
CA GLU A 38 -10.99 23.00 -5.95
C GLU A 38 -9.83 23.85 -6.49
N ILE A 39 -8.65 23.75 -5.87
CA ILE A 39 -7.47 24.53 -6.27
C ILE A 39 -6.90 24.05 -7.62
N HIS A 40 -6.75 22.74 -7.80
CA HIS A 40 -6.00 22.19 -8.95
C HIS A 40 -6.88 21.61 -10.06
N GLY A 41 -8.19 21.54 -9.85
CA GLY A 41 -9.17 21.03 -10.81
C GLY A 41 -9.05 19.51 -11.07
N ARG A 42 -9.42 19.10 -12.28
CA ARG A 42 -9.30 17.69 -12.71
C ARG A 42 -7.85 17.36 -13.05
N ARG A 43 -7.29 16.39 -12.34
CA ARG A 43 -5.91 15.88 -12.54
C ARG A 43 -5.92 14.37 -12.70
N ASN A 44 -4.90 13.86 -13.38
CA ASN A 44 -4.72 12.43 -13.63
C ASN A 44 -4.29 11.67 -12.35
N TRP A 45 -4.42 10.34 -12.38
CA TRP A 45 -4.08 9.51 -11.22
C TRP A 45 -2.60 9.61 -10.80
N PRO A 46 -1.60 9.64 -11.72
CA PRO A 46 -0.20 9.79 -11.34
C PRO A 46 0.06 11.05 -10.50
N TRP A 47 -0.56 12.17 -10.85
CA TRP A 47 -0.46 13.42 -10.09
C TRP A 47 -1.09 13.27 -8.70
N TRP A 48 -2.31 12.73 -8.62
CA TRP A 48 -2.98 12.49 -7.34
C TRP A 48 -2.17 11.57 -6.43
N ARG A 49 -1.62 10.50 -6.98
CA ARG A 49 -0.76 9.58 -6.26
C ARG A 49 0.45 10.29 -5.65
N SER A 50 1.10 11.17 -6.41
CA SER A 50 2.24 11.97 -5.92
C SER A 50 1.83 12.86 -4.75
N GLN A 51 0.71 13.58 -4.85
CA GLN A 51 0.22 14.47 -3.78
C GLN A 51 -0.14 13.70 -2.51
N ILE A 52 -0.79 12.55 -2.65
CA ILE A 52 -1.16 11.71 -1.49
C ILE A 52 0.10 11.18 -0.80
N ILE A 53 1.09 10.73 -1.58
CA ILE A 53 2.37 10.29 -1.04
C ILE A 53 3.04 11.44 -0.30
N GLN A 54 3.12 12.63 -0.90
CA GLN A 54 3.75 13.80 -0.28
C GLN A 54 3.08 14.19 1.05
N ASN A 55 1.74 14.18 1.09
CA ASN A 55 0.99 14.66 2.25
C ASN A 55 0.92 13.64 3.40
N TYR A 56 0.86 12.34 3.09
CA TYR A 56 0.60 11.31 4.09
C TYR A 56 1.77 10.35 4.34
N ARG A 57 2.76 10.25 3.43
CA ARG A 57 3.92 9.35 3.59
C ARG A 57 5.03 10.10 4.31
N ASN A 58 4.86 10.29 5.62
CA ASN A 58 5.91 10.81 6.50
C ASN A 58 6.65 9.67 7.23
N ASP A 59 7.76 9.99 7.89
CA ASP A 59 8.60 9.01 8.58
C ASP A 59 7.85 8.26 9.68
N THR A 60 6.96 8.96 10.40
CA THR A 60 6.09 8.34 11.41
C THR A 60 5.19 7.27 10.79
N TRP A 61 4.59 7.56 9.62
CA TRP A 61 3.77 6.59 8.90
C TRP A 61 4.60 5.39 8.43
N VAL A 62 5.80 5.64 7.87
CA VAL A 62 6.72 4.57 7.44
C VAL A 62 7.08 3.66 8.62
N TRP A 63 7.41 4.25 9.76
CA TRP A 63 7.72 3.53 10.99
C TRP A 63 6.53 2.69 11.48
N GLN A 64 5.35 3.29 11.61
CA GLN A 64 4.12 2.59 12.04
C GLN A 64 3.78 1.41 11.12
N LYS A 65 3.92 1.59 9.80
CA LYS A 65 3.65 0.53 8.83
C LYS A 65 4.72 -0.57 8.87
N THR A 66 5.98 -0.21 9.11
CA THR A 66 7.06 -1.18 9.30
C THR A 66 6.82 -2.05 10.53
N LEU A 67 6.42 -1.46 11.66
CA LEU A 67 6.04 -2.21 12.86
C LEU A 67 4.82 -3.12 12.62
N SER A 68 3.78 -2.59 11.99
CA SER A 68 2.58 -3.37 11.65
C SER A 68 2.90 -4.53 10.72
N PHE A 69 3.83 -4.35 9.77
CA PHE A 69 4.33 -5.43 8.94
C PHE A 69 5.09 -6.48 9.75
N GLY A 70 5.96 -6.04 10.68
CA GLY A 70 6.75 -6.89 11.56
C GLY A 70 5.91 -7.85 12.40
N ASN A 71 4.80 -7.37 12.97
CA ASN A 71 3.93 -8.11 13.87
C ASN A 71 2.92 -9.04 13.17
N ASN A 72 2.75 -8.90 11.86
CA ASN A 72 1.72 -9.62 11.12
C ASN A 72 2.32 -10.87 10.46
N ARG A 73 2.34 -11.98 11.19
CA ARG A 73 2.79 -13.31 10.70
C ARG A 73 1.71 -14.01 9.87
N TYR A 74 2.13 -14.92 9.01
CA TYR A 74 1.19 -15.79 8.29
C TYR A 74 0.55 -16.79 9.27
N THR A 75 -0.71 -17.14 9.01
CA THR A 75 -1.50 -18.08 9.81
C THR A 75 -2.30 -18.95 8.84
N VAL A 76 -2.46 -20.24 9.17
CA VAL A 76 -2.98 -21.28 8.25
C VAL A 76 -4.45 -21.05 7.86
N ASP A 77 -5.18 -20.25 8.62
CA ASP A 77 -6.57 -19.83 8.35
C ASP A 77 -6.72 -18.88 7.15
N LYS A 78 -5.63 -18.32 6.62
CA LYS A 78 -5.68 -17.34 5.52
C LYS A 78 -5.34 -17.99 4.19
N ASP A 79 -6.03 -17.55 3.13
CA ASP A 79 -5.62 -17.89 1.77
C ASP A 79 -4.17 -17.41 1.51
N PRO A 80 -3.24 -18.32 1.14
CA PRO A 80 -1.83 -17.99 0.95
C PRO A 80 -1.63 -16.93 -0.15
N TYR A 81 -2.36 -17.04 -1.26
CA TYR A 81 -2.21 -16.15 -2.40
C TYR A 81 -2.59 -14.72 -2.02
N ASP A 82 -3.77 -14.53 -1.44
CA ASP A 82 -4.27 -13.23 -1.00
C ASP A 82 -3.41 -12.63 0.11
N TRP A 83 -2.89 -13.47 1.02
CA TRP A 83 -1.97 -13.01 2.04
C TRP A 83 -0.67 -12.49 1.41
N CYS A 84 -0.05 -13.27 0.52
CA CYS A 84 1.17 -12.88 -0.20
C CYS A 84 0.96 -11.60 -1.02
N LEU A 85 -0.13 -11.51 -1.78
CA LEU A 85 -0.43 -10.34 -2.60
C LEU A 85 -0.57 -9.07 -1.74
N ARG A 86 -1.33 -9.14 -0.64
CA ARG A 86 -1.53 -7.99 0.27
C ARG A 86 -0.23 -7.53 0.91
N LYS A 87 0.62 -8.47 1.29
CA LYS A 87 1.91 -8.19 1.91
C LYS A 87 2.91 -7.60 0.92
N SER A 88 2.86 -8.04 -0.33
CA SER A 88 3.76 -7.56 -1.38
C SER A 88 3.47 -6.10 -1.66
N LYS A 89 2.18 -5.77 -1.81
CA LYS A 89 1.70 -4.39 -1.95
C LYS A 89 2.11 -3.51 -0.77
N ARG A 90 2.01 -4.01 0.47
CA ARG A 90 2.45 -3.26 1.67
C ARG A 90 3.95 -3.04 1.70
N LEU A 91 4.77 -4.02 1.32
CA LEU A 91 6.23 -3.84 1.27
C LEU A 91 6.63 -2.80 0.23
N ILE A 92 6.04 -2.84 -0.97
CA ILE A 92 6.28 -1.84 -2.02
C ILE A 92 5.86 -0.44 -1.54
N ALA A 93 4.80 -0.35 -0.73
CA ALA A 93 4.34 0.92 -0.17
C ALA A 93 5.32 1.54 0.84
N ILE A 94 5.90 0.70 1.69
CA ILE A 94 6.85 1.13 2.72
C ILE A 94 8.21 1.42 2.07
N PHE A 95 8.68 0.49 1.23
CA PHE A 95 10.00 0.49 0.59
C PHE A 95 9.84 0.48 -0.95
N PRO A 96 9.62 1.63 -1.60
CA PRO A 96 9.37 1.70 -3.04
C PRO A 96 10.56 1.25 -3.91
N HIS A 97 11.77 1.26 -3.36
CA HIS A 97 13.01 0.87 -4.05
C HIS A 97 13.52 -0.52 -3.61
N ILE A 98 12.69 -1.33 -2.94
CA ILE A 98 13.10 -2.66 -2.52
C ILE A 98 13.28 -3.59 -3.73
N THR A 99 14.37 -4.35 -3.76
CA THR A 99 14.56 -5.37 -4.80
C THR A 99 13.61 -6.54 -4.57
N THR A 100 13.33 -7.30 -5.64
CA THR A 100 12.52 -8.52 -5.55
C THR A 100 13.09 -9.50 -4.53
N GLU A 101 14.41 -9.66 -4.48
CA GLU A 101 15.12 -10.54 -3.54
C GLU A 101 14.93 -10.10 -2.09
N MET A 102 15.17 -8.82 -1.79
CA MET A 102 14.97 -8.27 -0.44
C MET A 102 13.51 -8.38 0.01
N ARG A 103 12.57 -8.21 -0.94
CA ARG A 103 11.14 -8.41 -0.68
C ARG A 103 10.88 -9.86 -0.31
N ASN A 104 11.35 -10.82 -1.11
CA ASN A 104 11.19 -12.25 -0.86
C ASN A 104 11.82 -12.68 0.48
N HIS A 105 13.00 -12.18 0.81
CA HIS A 105 13.64 -12.45 2.10
C HIS A 105 12.78 -11.95 3.28
N LYS A 106 12.29 -10.70 3.21
CA LYS A 106 11.38 -10.14 4.24
C LYS A 106 10.07 -10.92 4.35
N PHE A 107 9.64 -11.59 3.29
CA PHE A 107 8.45 -12.43 3.25
C PHE A 107 8.64 -13.78 3.90
N LEU A 108 9.71 -14.49 3.55
CA LEU A 108 10.04 -15.81 4.08
C LEU A 108 10.18 -15.75 5.61
N ASN A 109 10.79 -14.69 6.12
CA ASN A 109 10.89 -14.36 7.55
C ASN A 109 9.54 -14.14 8.29
N LYS A 110 8.40 -14.23 7.58
CA LYS A 110 7.05 -14.07 8.15
C LYS A 110 6.19 -15.33 8.03
N LEU A 111 6.69 -16.38 7.39
CA LEU A 111 6.06 -17.69 7.39
C LEU A 111 6.37 -18.42 8.72
N PRO A 112 5.46 -19.26 9.22
CA PRO A 112 5.71 -20.12 10.37
C PRO A 112 6.67 -21.27 10.00
N GLY A 113 7.59 -21.60 10.90
CA GLY A 113 8.64 -22.61 10.69
C GLY A 113 9.84 -22.06 9.92
N ASP A 114 10.97 -22.77 9.95
CA ASP A 114 12.16 -22.48 9.15
C ASP A 114 11.87 -22.74 7.67
N ALA A 115 11.01 -21.91 7.06
CA ALA A 115 10.75 -21.95 5.62
C ALA A 115 12.02 -21.67 4.80
N GLU A 116 13.05 -21.08 5.42
CA GLU A 116 14.40 -20.94 4.85
C GLU A 116 15.15 -22.28 4.76
N HIS A 117 14.73 -23.32 5.50
CA HIS A 117 15.33 -24.66 5.54
C HIS A 117 14.38 -25.78 5.09
N ALA A 118 13.20 -25.46 4.54
CA ALA A 118 12.27 -26.45 3.99
C ALA A 118 12.72 -26.90 2.59
N VAL A 119 13.93 -27.48 2.51
CA VAL A 119 14.39 -28.30 1.40
C VAL A 119 14.71 -29.67 2.00
N GLU A 120 13.70 -30.54 2.01
CA GLU A 120 13.86 -32.00 2.10
C GLU A 120 13.02 -32.64 0.99
#